data_AF-A0A3P7WD72-F1
#
_entry.id   AF-A0A3P7WD72-F1
#
_cell.length_a   1.000
_cell.length_b   1.000
_cell.length_c   1.000
_cell.angle_alpha   90.00
_cell.angle_beta   90.00
_cell.angle_gamma   90.00
#
_symmetry.space_group_name_H-M   'P 1'
#
loop_
_entity.id
_entity.type
_entity.pdbx_description
1 polymer ?
#
loop_
_entity_poly.entity_id
_entity_poly.type
_entity_poly.pdbx_seq_one_letter_code
_entity_poly.pdbx_strand_id
1 'polypeptide(L)'
;MISQVIDAFAAPYTFTFGKTQLAEWLSARKIEKPDSQFFNVEVLKYEIKEPTTPPLVLIVYWKLETQNTDLRIDYRLNMDSSIDYSLMNVVFTTKVEGSVVSVIADPNAEWSPSNNTISWKLAKLSRDGEYSGSLKARFSLSGGPATASQTFVQFQTSNVTISGADVAITSDDLYHLSMVRRNIFSGKYFCDAEIRN
;
A
#
# COMPACT_ATOMS: atom_id res chain seq x y z
N MET A 1 -5.14 -26.41 7.84
CA MET A 1 -4.52 -25.29 7.10
C MET A 1 -3.27 -25.85 6.44
N ILE A 2 -3.26 -26.01 5.12
CA ILE A 2 -2.09 -26.55 4.39
C ILE A 2 -1.22 -25.34 4.07
N SER A 3 -0.25 -25.04 4.93
CA SER A 3 0.80 -24.07 4.62
C SER A 3 1.86 -24.77 3.78
N GLN A 4 1.68 -24.77 2.47
CA GLN A 4 2.74 -25.11 1.52
C GLN A 4 3.14 -23.84 0.80
N VAL A 5 4.45 -23.57 0.75
CA VAL A 5 5.01 -22.50 -0.10
C VAL A 5 4.79 -22.95 -1.53
N ILE A 6 3.72 -22.44 -2.13
CA ILE A 6 3.31 -22.75 -3.48
C ILE A 6 3.91 -21.71 -4.43
N ASP A 7 4.58 -22.17 -5.48
CA ASP A 7 5.01 -21.30 -6.57
C ASP A 7 3.79 -20.91 -7.42
N ALA A 8 3.40 -19.64 -7.36
CA ALA A 8 2.19 -19.14 -8.03
C ALA A 8 2.21 -19.36 -9.56
N PHE A 9 3.38 -19.59 -10.17
CA PHE A 9 3.53 -19.80 -11.61
C PHE A 9 3.59 -21.28 -12.03
N ALA A 10 3.62 -22.21 -11.08
CA ALA A 10 3.86 -23.63 -11.36
C ALA A 10 2.60 -24.48 -11.58
N ALA A 11 1.40 -23.90 -11.69
CA ALA A 11 0.18 -24.73 -11.80
C ALA A 11 -1.03 -24.08 -12.48
N PRO A 12 -2.09 -24.88 -12.62
CA PRO A 12 -3.30 -24.67 -11.83
C PRO A 12 -3.33 -25.53 -10.55
N TYR A 13 -3.55 -24.91 -9.38
CA TYR A 13 -3.71 -25.60 -8.09
C TYR A 13 -5.18 -25.83 -7.78
N THR A 14 -5.53 -27.01 -7.26
CA THR A 14 -6.90 -27.36 -6.87
C THR A 14 -7.00 -27.60 -5.37
N PHE A 15 -7.96 -26.94 -4.72
CA PHE A 15 -8.25 -27.07 -3.30
C PHE A 15 -9.68 -27.60 -3.11
N THR A 16 -9.87 -28.51 -2.16
CA THR A 16 -11.18 -29.10 -1.85
C THR A 16 -11.55 -28.83 -0.40
N PHE A 17 -12.82 -28.48 -0.16
CA PHE A 17 -13.37 -28.29 1.18
C PHE A 17 -14.19 -29.49 1.61
N GLY A 18 -13.91 -30.03 2.80
CA GLY A 18 -14.73 -31.06 3.43
C GLY A 18 -16.08 -30.47 3.85
N LYS A 19 -17.18 -30.87 3.21
CA LYS A 19 -18.53 -30.31 3.42
C LYS A 19 -18.94 -30.29 4.90
N THR A 20 -18.74 -31.40 5.61
CA THR A 20 -19.09 -31.51 7.04
C THR A 20 -18.29 -30.55 7.91
N GLN A 21 -16.97 -30.50 7.72
CA GLN A 21 -16.09 -29.60 8.48
C GLN A 21 -16.42 -28.13 8.22
N LEU A 22 -16.74 -27.79 6.97
CA LEU A 22 -17.16 -26.43 6.61
C LEU A 22 -18.50 -26.06 7.26
N ALA A 23 -19.47 -26.99 7.28
CA ALA A 23 -20.77 -26.77 7.91
C ALA A 23 -20.65 -26.56 9.44
N GLU A 24 -19.86 -27.40 10.12
CA GLU A 24 -19.58 -27.25 11.55
C GLU A 24 -18.89 -25.91 11.86
N TRP A 25 -17.89 -25.53 11.05
CA TRP A 25 -17.19 -24.26 11.20
C TRP A 25 -18.12 -23.07 11.01
N LEU A 26 -18.96 -23.07 9.97
CA LEU A 26 -19.94 -22.00 9.72
C LEU A 26 -20.97 -21.89 10.85
N SER A 27 -21.41 -23.02 11.40
CA SER A 27 -22.37 -23.06 12.50
C SER A 27 -21.78 -22.41 13.76
N ALA A 28 -20.54 -22.73 14.11
CA ALA A 28 -19.84 -22.10 15.22
C ALA A 28 -19.68 -20.58 15.01
N ARG A 29 -19.32 -20.14 13.79
CA ARG A 29 -19.15 -18.71 13.49
C ARG A 29 -20.46 -17.92 13.54
N LYS A 30 -21.58 -18.55 13.15
CA LYS A 30 -22.91 -17.93 13.26
C LYS A 30 -23.34 -17.72 14.71
N ILE A 31 -22.97 -18.63 15.61
CA ILE A 31 -23.22 -18.47 17.05
C ILE A 31 -22.37 -17.30 17.59
N GLU A 32 -21.09 -17.23 17.23
CA GLU A 32 -20.20 -16.15 17.68
C GLU A 32 -20.61 -14.77 17.14
N LYS A 33 -21.09 -14.71 15.89
CA LYS A 33 -21.44 -13.46 15.20
C LYS A 33 -22.79 -13.59 14.48
N PRO A 34 -23.92 -13.54 15.21
CA PRO A 34 -25.24 -13.81 14.66
C PRO A 34 -25.67 -12.81 13.59
N ASP A 35 -25.24 -11.55 13.67
CA ASP A 35 -25.64 -10.50 12.73
C ASP A 35 -24.76 -10.41 11.47
N SER A 36 -23.73 -11.27 11.35
CA SER A 36 -22.85 -11.27 10.18
C SER A 36 -23.58 -11.80 8.93
N GLN A 37 -23.52 -11.03 7.85
CA GLN A 37 -24.05 -11.40 6.52
C GLN A 37 -23.10 -12.34 5.75
N PHE A 38 -21.80 -12.23 6.00
CA PHE A 38 -20.77 -13.02 5.35
C PHE A 38 -19.73 -13.50 6.37
N PHE A 39 -19.15 -14.68 6.12
CA PHE A 39 -18.02 -15.22 6.88
C PHE A 39 -16.83 -15.38 5.95
N ASN A 40 -15.71 -14.73 6.30
CA ASN A 40 -14.47 -14.82 5.52
C ASN A 40 -13.63 -16.00 6.03
N VAL A 41 -13.12 -16.81 5.10
CA VAL A 41 -12.19 -17.90 5.38
C VAL A 41 -10.91 -17.71 4.56
N GLU A 42 -9.75 -17.85 5.20
CA GLU A 42 -8.47 -17.85 4.50
C GLU A 42 -8.26 -19.22 3.83
N VAL A 43 -8.05 -19.21 2.52
CA VAL A 43 -7.92 -20.44 1.71
C VAL A 43 -6.47 -20.68 1.32
N LEU A 44 -5.79 -19.65 0.87
CA LEU A 44 -4.43 -19.72 0.38
C LEU A 44 -3.67 -18.46 0.80
N LYS A 45 -2.47 -18.67 1.33
CA LYS A 45 -1.45 -17.65 1.49
C LYS A 45 -0.27 -18.03 0.61
N TYR A 46 0.18 -17.10 -0.23
CA TYR A 46 1.28 -17.31 -1.15
C TYR A 46 2.18 -16.07 -1.21
N GLU A 47 3.38 -16.25 -1.72
CA GLU A 47 4.38 -15.20 -1.90
C GLU A 47 4.88 -15.22 -3.34
N ILE A 48 5.12 -14.03 -3.89
CA ILE A 48 5.69 -13.86 -5.23
C ILE A 48 7.20 -13.71 -5.03
N LYS A 49 7.97 -14.66 -5.58
CA LYS A 49 9.42 -14.74 -5.32
C LYS A 49 10.24 -13.69 -6.06
N GLU A 50 9.81 -13.28 -7.24
CA GLU A 50 10.59 -12.35 -8.06
C GLU A 50 10.19 -10.89 -7.78
N PRO A 51 11.16 -9.98 -7.64
CA PRO A 51 10.88 -8.57 -7.41
C PRO A 51 10.15 -8.02 -8.62
N THR A 52 8.96 -7.47 -8.38
CA THR A 52 8.20 -6.79 -9.44
C THR A 52 8.62 -5.34 -9.56
N THR A 53 8.65 -4.85 -10.79
CA THR A 53 8.87 -3.43 -11.08
C THR A 53 7.83 -2.59 -10.33
N PRO A 54 8.24 -1.71 -9.40
CA PRO A 54 7.31 -1.06 -8.50
C PRO A 54 6.41 -0.06 -9.25
N PRO A 55 5.13 0.11 -8.87
CA PRO A 55 4.19 0.96 -9.60
C PRO A 55 4.42 2.47 -9.44
N LEU A 56 5.20 2.90 -8.44
CA LEU A 56 5.41 4.31 -8.11
C LEU A 56 6.88 4.61 -7.79
N VAL A 57 7.59 5.27 -8.69
CA VAL A 57 8.95 5.73 -8.40
C VAL A 57 8.87 7.01 -7.59
N LEU A 58 9.74 7.16 -6.60
CA LEU A 58 9.92 8.42 -5.88
C LEU A 58 11.39 8.65 -5.53
N ILE A 59 11.74 9.93 -5.37
CA ILE A 59 13.03 10.40 -4.89
C ILE A 59 12.77 11.45 -3.82
N VAL A 60 13.45 11.30 -2.67
CA VAL A 60 13.24 12.13 -1.50
C VAL A 60 14.52 12.91 -1.22
N TYR A 61 14.43 14.23 -1.25
CA TYR A 61 15.55 15.12 -1.00
C TYR A 61 15.37 15.86 0.32
N TRP A 62 16.46 15.96 1.06
CA TRP A 62 16.53 16.76 2.28
C TRP A 62 17.66 17.77 2.17
N LYS A 63 17.36 19.02 2.50
CA LYS A 63 18.36 20.05 2.75
C LYS A 63 18.29 20.42 4.23
N LEU A 64 19.40 20.20 4.93
CA LEU A 64 19.48 20.35 6.38
C LEU A 64 20.25 21.64 6.70
N GLU A 65 19.57 22.62 7.27
CA GLU A 65 20.19 23.84 7.80
C GLU A 65 19.91 23.95 9.31
N THR A 66 20.67 24.80 10.01
CA THR A 66 20.55 24.96 11.47
C THR A 66 19.16 25.46 11.89
N GLN A 67 18.57 26.36 11.11
CA GLN A 67 17.28 27.00 11.43
C GLN A 67 16.12 26.48 10.59
N ASN A 68 16.40 25.84 9.46
CA ASN A 68 15.36 25.34 8.56
C ASN A 68 15.73 23.96 8.00
N THR A 69 14.73 23.19 7.63
CA THR A 69 14.91 21.96 6.86
C THR A 69 13.95 21.97 5.68
N ASP A 70 14.47 21.71 4.48
CA ASP A 70 13.65 21.59 3.28
C ASP A 70 13.52 20.11 2.89
N LEU A 71 12.28 19.66 2.73
CA LEU A 71 11.91 18.34 2.22
C LEU A 71 11.33 18.50 0.82
N ARG A 72 11.79 17.69 -0.12
CA ARG A 72 11.17 17.55 -1.44
C ARG A 72 10.99 16.08 -1.80
N ILE A 73 9.77 15.69 -2.17
CA ILE A 73 9.45 14.35 -2.65
C ILE A 73 9.01 14.48 -4.11
N ASP A 74 9.82 14.01 -5.04
CA ASP A 74 9.42 13.87 -6.44
C ASP A 74 8.89 12.46 -6.65
N TYR A 75 7.73 12.32 -7.28
CA TYR A 75 7.10 11.02 -7.50
C TYR A 75 6.55 10.90 -8.92
N ARG A 76 6.49 9.67 -9.43
CA ARG A 76 5.94 9.35 -10.76
C ARG A 76 5.50 7.89 -10.84
N LEU A 77 4.36 7.63 -11.46
CA LEU A 77 3.95 6.28 -11.84
C LEU A 77 5.01 5.62 -12.74
N ASN A 78 5.37 4.40 -12.39
CA ASN A 78 6.32 3.64 -13.18
C ASN A 78 5.63 3.03 -14.40
N MET A 79 5.96 3.54 -15.58
CA MET A 79 5.32 3.09 -16.81
C MET A 79 5.70 1.66 -17.19
N ASP A 80 6.85 1.18 -16.69
CA ASP A 80 7.36 -0.18 -16.90
C ASP A 80 6.81 -1.20 -15.88
N SER A 81 5.98 -0.74 -14.93
CA SER A 81 5.31 -1.65 -14.00
C SER A 81 4.20 -2.42 -14.71
N SER A 82 4.04 -3.70 -14.36
CA SER A 82 2.91 -4.54 -14.77
C SER A 82 1.58 -4.09 -14.16
N ILE A 83 1.61 -3.21 -13.17
CA ILE A 83 0.43 -2.55 -12.61
C ILE A 83 0.16 -1.30 -13.45
N ASP A 84 -0.79 -1.40 -14.38
CA ASP A 84 -1.24 -0.31 -15.25
C ASP A 84 -2.45 0.46 -14.70
N TYR A 85 -3.12 -0.09 -13.69
CA TYR A 85 -4.27 0.51 -13.02
C TYR A 85 -3.90 1.73 -12.17
N SER A 86 -4.92 2.56 -11.91
CA SER A 86 -4.77 3.75 -11.07
C SER A 86 -4.43 3.39 -9.63
N LEU A 87 -3.55 4.18 -9.01
CA LEU A 87 -3.30 4.14 -7.58
C LEU A 87 -4.28 5.09 -6.88
N MET A 88 -5.04 4.58 -5.93
CA MET A 88 -6.05 5.33 -5.18
C MET A 88 -5.60 5.57 -3.75
N ASN A 89 -6.08 6.65 -3.14
CA ASN A 89 -5.80 7.02 -1.76
C ASN A 89 -4.30 7.01 -1.45
N VAL A 90 -3.53 7.69 -2.29
CA VAL A 90 -2.07 7.74 -2.17
C VAL A 90 -1.71 8.69 -1.03
N VAL A 91 -1.05 8.18 0.00
CA VAL A 91 -0.65 8.96 1.18
C VAL A 91 0.87 8.92 1.32
N PHE A 92 1.50 10.08 1.27
CA PHE A 92 2.92 10.25 1.56
C PHE A 92 3.07 10.70 3.00
N THR A 93 3.97 10.08 3.75
CA THR A 93 4.18 10.35 5.17
C THR A 93 5.67 10.41 5.47
N THR A 94 6.13 11.48 6.11
CA THR A 94 7.54 11.63 6.50
C THR A 94 7.63 12.13 7.94
N LYS A 95 8.47 11.49 8.75
CA LYS A 95 8.73 11.94 10.11
C LYS A 95 9.81 13.04 10.08
N VAL A 96 9.63 14.11 10.84
CA VAL A 96 10.59 15.21 10.91
C VAL A 96 10.94 15.45 12.36
N GLU A 97 12.09 14.90 12.77
CA GLU A 97 12.60 15.05 14.12
C GLU A 97 13.52 16.27 14.19
N GLY A 98 13.27 17.15 15.15
CA GLY A 98 13.98 18.42 15.30
C GLY A 98 12.96 19.51 15.57
N SER A 99 12.97 20.10 16.75
CA SER A 99 11.93 20.96 17.34
C SER A 99 11.25 21.92 16.36
N VAL A 100 10.23 21.42 15.63
CA VAL A 100 9.56 22.15 14.55
C VAL A 100 8.67 23.22 15.15
N VAL A 101 8.88 24.45 14.72
CA VAL A 101 8.10 25.63 15.16
C VAL A 101 6.97 25.91 14.17
N SER A 102 7.25 25.83 12.87
CA SER A 102 6.28 26.06 11.81
C SER A 102 6.62 25.25 10.55
N VAL A 103 5.60 25.04 9.73
CA VAL A 103 5.69 24.27 8.48
C VAL A 103 5.03 25.07 7.37
N ILE A 104 5.73 25.22 6.25
CA ILE A 104 5.19 25.76 5.00
C ILE A 104 5.28 24.65 3.97
N ALA A 105 4.16 24.27 3.36
CA ALA A 105 4.11 23.17 2.40
C ALA A 105 3.42 23.59 1.09
N ASP A 106 3.91 23.03 -0.02
CA ASP A 106 3.34 23.16 -1.35
C ASP A 106 3.39 21.80 -2.08
N PRO A 107 2.24 21.19 -2.42
CA PRO A 107 0.87 21.60 -2.07
C PRO A 107 0.61 21.52 -0.55
N ASN A 108 -0.56 21.99 -0.11
CA ASN A 108 -0.93 21.97 1.31
C ASN A 108 -0.80 20.56 1.91
N ALA A 109 -0.22 20.48 3.10
CA ALA A 109 0.05 19.25 3.83
C ALA A 109 -0.66 19.23 5.18
N GLU A 110 -0.88 18.03 5.72
CA GLU A 110 -1.29 17.85 7.11
C GLU A 110 -0.03 17.64 7.98
N TRP A 111 0.24 18.57 8.89
CA TRP A 111 1.29 18.44 9.91
C TRP A 111 0.69 17.94 11.22
N SER A 112 1.26 16.87 11.78
CA SER A 112 0.90 16.29 13.06
C SER A 112 2.03 16.52 14.07
N PRO A 113 1.91 17.54 14.95
CA PRO A 113 2.95 17.85 15.95
C PRO A 113 3.16 16.73 16.97
N SER A 114 2.11 16.01 17.36
CA SER A 114 2.20 14.90 18.33
C SER A 114 3.04 13.72 17.80
N ASN A 115 2.97 13.49 16.49
CA ASN A 115 3.69 12.41 15.82
C ASN A 115 4.96 12.90 15.10
N ASN A 116 5.23 14.22 15.12
CA ASN A 116 6.28 14.87 14.33
C ASN A 116 6.27 14.42 12.87
N THR A 117 5.09 14.44 12.24
CA THR A 117 4.88 13.82 10.94
C THR A 117 4.15 14.76 10.00
N ILE A 118 4.67 14.91 8.78
CA ILE A 118 3.99 15.58 7.67
C ILE A 118 3.34 14.54 6.76
N SER A 119 2.17 14.86 6.21
CA SER A 119 1.52 14.01 5.21
C SER A 119 0.82 14.76 4.08
N TRP A 120 0.84 14.15 2.90
CA TRP A 120 0.07 14.56 1.73
C TRP A 120 -0.83 13.43 1.27
N LYS A 121 -2.05 13.76 0.87
CA LYS A 121 -3.05 12.80 0.41
C LYS A 121 -3.48 13.16 -1.00
N LEU A 122 -3.27 12.23 -1.93
CA LEU A 122 -3.76 12.32 -3.31
C LEU A 122 -4.88 11.30 -3.48
N ALA A 123 -6.00 11.74 -4.05
CA ALA A 123 -7.14 10.85 -4.27
C ALA A 123 -6.78 9.73 -5.29
N LYS A 124 -6.04 10.09 -6.34
CA LYS A 124 -5.75 9.21 -7.47
C LYS A 124 -4.47 9.61 -8.20
N LEU A 125 -3.68 8.63 -8.61
CA LEU A 125 -2.66 8.74 -9.66
C LEU A 125 -3.01 7.80 -10.80
N SER A 126 -2.92 8.26 -12.06
CA SER A 126 -3.25 7.46 -13.24
C SER A 126 -2.53 7.92 -14.50
N ARG A 127 -2.28 6.99 -15.42
CA ARG A 127 -1.60 7.25 -16.70
C ARG A 127 -2.32 8.29 -17.57
N ASP A 128 -3.65 8.35 -17.52
CA ASP A 128 -4.48 9.30 -18.30
C ASP A 128 -4.70 10.64 -17.59
N GLY A 129 -4.09 10.86 -16.42
CA GLY A 129 -4.29 12.05 -15.60
C GLY A 129 -3.01 12.49 -14.93
N GLU A 130 -3.09 12.82 -13.64
CA GLU A 130 -1.90 13.09 -12.84
C GLU A 130 -1.14 11.78 -12.59
N TYR A 131 0.04 11.66 -13.20
CA TYR A 131 0.92 10.51 -13.07
C TYR A 131 2.26 10.85 -12.40
N SER A 132 2.54 12.13 -12.13
CA SER A 132 3.76 12.59 -11.48
C SER A 132 3.56 13.94 -10.81
N GLY A 133 4.39 14.24 -9.82
CA GLY A 133 4.41 15.55 -9.18
C GLY A 133 5.56 15.72 -8.20
N SER A 134 5.52 16.84 -7.48
CA SER A 134 6.48 17.18 -6.43
C SER A 134 5.75 17.67 -5.19
N LEU A 135 6.15 17.18 -4.02
CA LEU A 135 5.68 17.64 -2.72
C LEU A 135 6.83 18.34 -2.01
N LYS A 136 6.62 19.55 -1.53
CA LYS A 136 7.68 20.36 -0.90
C LYS A 136 7.22 20.85 0.45
N ALA A 137 8.12 20.84 1.42
CA ALA A 137 7.89 21.48 2.71
C ALA A 137 9.16 22.11 3.23
N ARG A 138 9.01 23.27 3.88
CA ARG A 138 10.04 23.92 4.69
C ARG A 138 9.58 23.89 6.15
N PHE A 139 10.44 23.35 7.01
CA PHE A 139 10.27 23.30 8.45
C PHE A 139 11.17 24.34 9.07
N SER A 140 10.63 25.27 9.85
CA SER A 140 11.44 26.15 10.71
C SER A 140 11.64 25.50 12.07
N LEU A 141 12.88 25.51 12.55
CA LEU A 141 13.32 24.77 13.73
C LEU A 141 13.75 25.74 14.84
N SER A 142 13.40 25.44 16.09
CA SER A 142 13.95 26.16 17.25
C SER A 142 15.32 25.61 17.69
N GLY A 143 15.65 24.40 17.26
CA GLY A 143 16.97 23.78 17.44
C GLY A 143 17.17 22.70 16.38
N GLY A 144 18.06 22.96 15.42
CA GLY A 144 18.35 22.07 14.30
C GLY A 144 19.84 21.66 14.21
N PRO A 145 20.22 20.99 13.12
CA PRO A 145 19.36 20.59 12.00
C PRO A 145 18.38 19.47 12.39
N ALA A 146 17.34 19.26 11.59
CA ALA A 146 16.49 18.09 11.73
C ALA A 146 17.26 16.81 11.37
N THR A 147 16.78 15.66 11.86
CA THR A 147 17.26 14.35 11.43
C THR A 147 16.43 13.88 10.23
N ALA A 148 17.10 13.66 9.10
CA ALA A 148 16.44 13.12 7.92
C ALA A 148 15.88 11.72 8.19
N SER A 149 14.72 11.41 7.61
CA SER A 149 14.04 10.13 7.78
C SER A 149 13.44 9.63 6.46
N GLN A 150 12.97 8.38 6.49
CA GLN A 150 12.31 7.75 5.36
C GLN A 150 10.95 8.38 5.09
N THR A 151 10.62 8.53 3.80
CA THR A 151 9.23 8.80 3.37
C THR A 151 8.54 7.48 3.10
N PHE A 152 7.42 7.24 3.74
CA PHE A 152 6.54 6.11 3.49
C PHE A 152 5.41 6.51 2.53
N VAL A 153 4.99 5.58 1.68
CA VAL A 153 3.85 5.76 0.80
C VAL A 153 2.83 4.64 1.03
N GLN A 154 1.57 5.01 1.15
CA GLN A 154 0.46 4.08 1.15
C GLN A 154 -0.40 4.30 -0.08
N PHE A 155 -0.87 3.24 -0.71
CA PHE A 155 -1.82 3.31 -1.83
C PHE A 155 -2.57 1.99 -1.96
N GLN A 156 -3.67 2.03 -2.71
CA GLN A 156 -4.40 0.82 -3.10
C GLN A 156 -4.72 0.85 -4.59
N THR A 157 -4.84 -0.34 -5.20
CA THR A 157 -5.39 -0.48 -6.54
C THR A 157 -6.36 -1.66 -6.58
N SER A 158 -7.36 -1.56 -7.45
CA SER A 158 -8.46 -2.52 -7.56
C SER A 158 -8.51 -3.10 -8.97
N ASN A 159 -9.12 -4.28 -9.08
CA ASN A 159 -9.29 -5.06 -10.30
C ASN A 159 -7.98 -5.61 -10.90
N VAL A 160 -6.93 -5.74 -10.09
CA VAL A 160 -5.61 -6.21 -10.53
C VAL A 160 -4.92 -7.08 -9.48
N THR A 161 -4.04 -7.96 -9.94
CA THR A 161 -3.14 -8.78 -9.13
C THR A 161 -1.71 -8.68 -9.65
N ILE A 162 -0.73 -8.73 -8.76
CA ILE A 162 0.69 -8.78 -9.14
C ILE A 162 1.07 -10.16 -9.68
N SER A 163 0.47 -11.22 -9.13
CA SER A 163 0.77 -12.62 -9.47
C SER A 163 0.15 -13.09 -10.79
N GLY A 164 -0.84 -12.37 -11.31
CA GLY A 164 -1.71 -12.87 -12.38
C GLY A 164 -2.61 -14.03 -11.95
N ALA A 165 -2.67 -14.34 -10.65
CA ALA A 165 -3.44 -15.47 -10.14
C ALA A 165 -4.93 -15.28 -10.36
N ASP A 166 -5.59 -16.35 -10.81
CA ASP A 166 -7.02 -16.42 -10.99
C ASP A 166 -7.64 -17.58 -10.19
N VAL A 167 -8.94 -17.50 -9.93
CA VAL A 167 -9.71 -18.47 -9.17
C VAL A 167 -10.94 -18.89 -9.96
N ALA A 168 -11.10 -20.20 -10.14
CA ALA A 168 -12.26 -20.81 -10.75
C ALA A 168 -12.82 -21.92 -9.84
N ILE A 169 -14.13 -22.15 -9.93
CA ILE A 169 -14.79 -23.31 -9.31
C ILE A 169 -14.76 -24.45 -10.33
N THR A 170 -14.34 -25.63 -9.88
CA THR A 170 -14.22 -26.83 -10.73
C THR A 170 -15.46 -27.73 -10.74
N SER A 171 -16.55 -27.36 -10.04
CA SER A 171 -17.78 -28.16 -9.92
C SER A 171 -18.98 -27.46 -10.56
N ASP A 172 -19.73 -28.16 -11.41
CA ASP A 172 -20.65 -27.50 -12.33
C ASP A 172 -22.00 -27.02 -11.73
N ASP A 173 -22.56 -27.62 -10.67
CA ASP A 173 -24.00 -27.40 -10.42
C ASP A 173 -24.40 -26.90 -9.01
N LEU A 174 -23.50 -26.77 -8.04
CA LEU A 174 -23.87 -26.47 -6.64
C LEU A 174 -23.38 -25.13 -6.10
N TYR A 175 -22.31 -24.58 -6.68
CA TYR A 175 -21.69 -23.35 -6.21
C TYR A 175 -21.29 -22.50 -7.41
N HIS A 176 -21.46 -21.20 -7.29
CA HIS A 176 -20.99 -20.23 -8.27
C HIS A 176 -20.21 -19.12 -7.56
N LEU A 177 -19.23 -18.53 -8.25
CA LEU A 177 -18.56 -17.33 -7.77
C LEU A 177 -19.46 -16.13 -8.04
N SER A 178 -20.03 -15.55 -6.99
CA SER A 178 -20.83 -14.33 -7.12
C SER A 178 -19.98 -13.10 -7.46
N MET A 179 -18.73 -13.07 -6.99
CA MET A 179 -17.82 -11.94 -7.18
C MET A 179 -16.37 -12.35 -6.92
N VAL A 180 -15.47 -11.91 -7.79
CA VAL A 180 -14.02 -12.02 -7.57
C VAL A 180 -13.45 -10.61 -7.42
N ARG A 181 -12.99 -10.26 -6.21
CA ARG A 181 -12.33 -8.98 -5.94
C ARG A 181 -10.82 -9.16 -5.93
N ARG A 182 -10.13 -8.37 -6.74
CA ARG A 182 -8.66 -8.32 -6.81
C ARG A 182 -8.22 -6.94 -6.37
N ASN A 183 -7.58 -6.85 -5.20
CA ASN A 183 -7.09 -5.60 -4.66
C ASN A 183 -5.63 -5.75 -4.26
N ILE A 184 -4.83 -4.73 -4.52
CA ILE A 184 -3.47 -4.60 -4.02
C ILE A 184 -3.47 -3.44 -3.03
N PHE A 185 -2.86 -3.67 -1.87
CA PHE A 185 -2.55 -2.64 -0.90
C PHE A 185 -1.03 -2.55 -0.80
N SER A 186 -0.49 -1.33 -0.79
CA SER A 186 0.93 -1.12 -0.52
C SER A 186 1.31 -1.73 0.84
N GLY A 187 2.39 -2.52 0.85
CA GLY A 187 3.03 -2.96 2.09
C GLY A 187 3.93 -1.88 2.68
N LYS A 188 5.13 -2.28 3.15
CA LYS A 188 6.18 -1.34 3.57
C LYS A 188 6.83 -0.70 2.32
N TYR A 189 6.20 0.35 1.81
CA TYR A 189 6.67 1.10 0.65
C TYR A 189 7.32 2.41 1.10
N PHE A 190 8.62 2.58 0.86
CA PHE A 190 9.36 3.74 1.34
C PHE A 190 10.53 4.11 0.44
N CYS A 191 11.04 5.32 0.63
CA CYS A 191 12.25 5.83 0.01
C CYS A 191 13.14 6.48 1.08
N ASP A 192 14.43 6.19 1.01
CA ASP A 192 15.43 6.80 1.87
C ASP A 192 15.73 8.24 1.44
N ALA A 193 16.19 9.04 2.39
CA ALA A 193 16.53 10.44 2.17
C ALA A 193 17.86 10.59 1.40
N GLU A 194 17.85 11.34 0.31
CA GLU A 194 19.03 11.90 -0.34
C GLU A 194 19.35 13.27 0.29
N ILE A 195 20.44 13.35 1.05
CA ILE A 195 20.89 14.61 1.64
C ILE A 195 21.58 15.45 0.56
N ARG A 196 21.10 16.68 0.38
CA ARG A 196 21.70 17.67 -0.52
C ARG A 196 22.34 18.79 0.29
N ASN A 197 23.54 19.18 -0.16
CA ASN A 197 24.32 20.30 0.40
C ASN A 197 23.81 21.64 -0.16
#